data_AF-A0A6M1N691-F1
#
_entry.id   AF-A0A6M1N691-F1
#
_cell.length_a   1.000
_cell.length_b   1.000
_cell.length_c   1.000
_cell.angle_alpha   90.00
_cell.angle_beta   90.00
_cell.angle_gamma   90.00
#
_symmetry.space_group_name_H-M   'P 1'
#
loop_
_entity.id
_entity.type
_entity.pdbx_description
1 polymer ?
#
loop_
_entity_poly.entity_id
_entity_poly.type
_entity_poly.pdbx_seq_one_letter_code
_entity_poly.pdbx_strand_id
1 'polypeptide(L)'
;MQTKTEFLIWDKIVNSAKQRFDYALYSNKFKGLETDVFDTLVLHIIVGFACGECHETISTNLHNELQHIGFDIRDEIIDTIVEDKHVLFSSEIYAAYLTFSMLEDGCSEFEVLGCVTDLLESQRVY
;
A
#
# COMPACT_ATOMS: atom_id res chain seq x y z
N MET A 1 -20.76 -0.08 -5.56
CA MET A 1 -20.22 0.89 -6.53
C MET A 1 -19.18 1.68 -5.75
N GLN A 2 -17.90 1.33 -5.86
CA GLN A 2 -16.84 2.20 -5.30
C GLN A 2 -17.01 3.58 -5.91
N THR A 3 -17.21 4.55 -5.06
CA THR A 3 -17.32 5.97 -5.40
C THR A 3 -15.99 6.43 -5.96
N LYS A 4 -16.02 7.29 -6.98
CA LYS A 4 -14.79 7.79 -7.62
C LYS A 4 -13.81 8.43 -6.61
N THR A 5 -14.32 8.97 -5.50
CA THR A 5 -13.52 9.63 -4.47
C THR A 5 -12.79 8.62 -3.59
N GLU A 6 -13.43 7.51 -3.19
CA GLU A 6 -12.76 6.41 -2.50
C GLU A 6 -11.55 5.89 -3.29
N PHE A 7 -11.73 5.69 -4.61
CA PHE A 7 -10.63 5.32 -5.49
C PHE A 7 -9.50 6.36 -5.47
N LEU A 8 -9.81 7.65 -5.47
CA LEU A 8 -8.80 8.72 -5.41
C LEU A 8 -8.03 8.74 -4.10
N ILE A 9 -8.65 8.37 -2.98
CA ILE A 9 -7.96 8.27 -1.68
C ILE A 9 -6.88 7.18 -1.76
N TRP A 10 -7.26 5.98 -2.19
CA TRP A 10 -6.34 4.85 -2.30
C TRP A 10 -5.26 5.09 -3.35
N ASP A 11 -5.63 5.65 -4.51
CA ASP A 11 -4.67 6.02 -5.55
C ASP A 11 -3.63 7.02 -5.02
N LYS A 12 -4.04 8.00 -4.20
CA LYS A 12 -3.11 8.96 -3.57
C LYS A 12 -2.10 8.26 -2.64
N ILE A 13 -2.59 7.36 -1.79
CA ILE A 13 -1.77 6.62 -0.82
C ILE A 13 -0.75 5.75 -1.56
N VAL A 14 -1.20 4.99 -2.57
CA VAL A 14 -0.36 4.10 -3.38
C VAL A 14 0.66 4.92 -4.18
N ASN A 15 0.24 6.02 -4.81
CA ASN A 15 1.17 6.88 -5.56
C ASN A 15 2.22 7.54 -4.66
N SER A 16 1.88 7.92 -3.42
CA SER A 16 2.86 8.40 -2.43
C SER A 16 3.88 7.31 -2.08
N ALA A 17 3.41 6.09 -1.80
CA ALA A 17 4.28 4.95 -1.51
C ALA A 17 5.21 4.61 -2.68
N LYS A 18 4.69 4.64 -3.92
CA LYS A 18 5.46 4.34 -5.14
C LYS A 18 6.63 5.29 -5.34
N GLN A 19 6.50 6.57 -4.98
CA GLN A 19 7.62 7.51 -5.07
C GLN A 19 8.77 7.18 -4.11
N ARG A 20 8.47 6.49 -3.00
CA ARG A 20 9.44 6.07 -1.99
C ARG A 20 9.94 4.65 -2.18
N PHE A 21 9.26 3.87 -3.02
CA PHE A 21 9.61 2.49 -3.29
C PHE A 21 10.52 2.39 -4.51
N ASP A 22 11.62 1.65 -4.39
CA ASP A 22 12.59 1.48 -5.47
C ASP A 22 12.05 0.56 -6.56
N TYR A 23 11.21 1.12 -7.44
CA TYR A 23 10.61 0.42 -8.57
C TYR A 23 11.66 -0.24 -9.47
N ALA A 24 12.85 0.34 -9.61
CA ALA A 24 13.92 -0.21 -10.44
C ALA A 24 14.54 -1.48 -9.82
N LEU A 25 14.68 -1.53 -8.50
CA LEU A 25 15.15 -2.70 -7.78
C LEU A 25 14.18 -3.89 -7.94
N TYR A 26 12.88 -3.62 -7.81
CA TYR A 26 11.88 -4.68 -7.77
C TYR A 26 11.32 -5.07 -9.14
N SER A 27 11.25 -4.16 -10.11
CA SER A 27 10.92 -4.52 -11.50
C SER A 27 11.93 -5.53 -12.11
N ASN A 28 13.19 -5.50 -11.66
CA ASN A 28 14.18 -6.50 -12.02
C ASN A 28 13.98 -7.86 -11.34
N LYS A 29 13.42 -7.89 -10.13
CA LYS A 29 13.05 -9.13 -9.41
C LYS A 29 11.74 -9.70 -9.94
N PHE A 30 10.82 -8.83 -10.35
CA PHE A 30 9.50 -9.14 -10.88
C PHE A 30 9.44 -8.92 -12.39
N LYS A 31 10.39 -9.49 -13.14
CA LYS A 31 10.41 -9.36 -14.61
C LYS A 31 9.06 -9.78 -15.20
N GLY A 32 8.32 -8.82 -15.75
CA GLY A 32 7.02 -9.06 -16.39
C GLY A 32 5.80 -8.79 -15.50
N LEU A 33 5.97 -8.27 -14.27
CA LEU A 33 4.83 -7.72 -13.53
C LEU A 33 4.31 -6.48 -14.27
N GLU A 34 3.03 -6.49 -14.64
CA GLU A 34 2.36 -5.27 -15.07
C GLU A 34 2.29 -4.27 -13.91
N THR A 35 2.37 -2.98 -14.21
CA THR A 35 2.32 -1.89 -13.22
C THR A 35 1.12 -2.02 -12.28
N ASP A 36 0.00 -2.55 -12.77
CA ASP A 36 -1.24 -2.71 -12.01
C ASP A 36 -1.11 -3.77 -10.90
N VAL A 37 -0.36 -4.85 -11.15
CA VAL A 37 -0.08 -5.88 -10.13
C VAL A 37 0.82 -5.32 -9.04
N PHE A 38 1.74 -4.44 -9.42
CA PHE A 38 2.64 -3.77 -8.49
C PHE A 38 1.91 -2.80 -7.57
N ASP A 39 0.99 -2.01 -8.11
CA ASP A 39 0.15 -1.09 -7.35
C ASP A 39 -0.73 -1.84 -6.35
N THR A 40 -1.26 -3.00 -6.77
CA THR A 40 -2.02 -3.91 -5.91
C THR A 40 -1.16 -4.44 -4.76
N LEU A 41 0.08 -4.84 -5.04
CA LEU A 41 1.03 -5.34 -4.03
C LEU A 41 1.34 -4.27 -2.99
N VAL A 42 1.65 -3.05 -3.43
CA VAL A 42 1.90 -1.91 -2.53
C VAL A 42 0.68 -1.61 -1.68
N LEU A 43 -0.52 -1.60 -2.28
CA LEU A 43 -1.77 -1.39 -1.55
C LEU A 43 -1.98 -2.46 -0.48
N HIS A 44 -1.79 -3.75 -0.79
CA HIS A 44 -1.98 -4.82 0.18
C HIS A 44 -1.01 -4.75 1.35
N ILE A 45 0.25 -4.39 1.11
CA ILE A 45 1.22 -4.17 2.19
C ILE A 45 0.73 -3.06 3.12
N ILE A 46 0.34 -1.92 2.56
CA ILE A 46 -0.07 -0.75 3.34
C ILE A 46 -1.34 -1.05 4.14
N VAL A 47 -2.34 -1.65 3.51
CA VAL A 47 -3.62 -2.00 4.14
C VAL A 47 -3.41 -3.07 5.22
N GLY A 48 -2.64 -4.12 4.94
CA GLY A 48 -2.34 -5.16 5.93
C GLY A 48 -1.72 -4.58 7.20
N PHE A 49 -0.70 -3.71 7.05
CA PHE A 49 -0.11 -3.03 8.20
C PHE A 49 -1.08 -2.06 8.89
N ALA A 50 -1.92 -1.34 8.14
CA ALA A 50 -2.91 -0.42 8.70
C ALA A 50 -4.00 -1.15 9.51
N CYS A 51 -4.34 -2.38 9.12
CA CYS A 51 -5.24 -3.27 9.83
C CYS A 51 -4.58 -3.96 11.04
N GLY A 52 -3.28 -3.74 11.28
CA GLY A 52 -2.53 -4.35 12.37
C GLY A 52 -2.12 -5.81 12.11
N GLU A 53 -2.09 -6.24 10.84
CA GLU A 53 -1.58 -7.57 10.49
C GLU A 53 -0.07 -7.67 10.74
N CYS A 54 0.36 -8.86 11.16
CA CYS A 54 1.77 -9.16 11.30
C CYS A 54 2.42 -9.37 9.93
N HIS A 55 3.72 -9.09 9.85
CA HIS A 55 4.53 -9.31 8.64
C HIS A 55 4.27 -10.69 8.02
N GLU A 56 4.33 -11.76 8.81
CA GLU A 56 4.15 -13.14 8.32
C GLU A 56 2.82 -13.36 7.59
N THR A 57 1.74 -12.76 8.11
CA THR A 57 0.41 -12.84 7.51
C THR A 57 0.37 -12.09 6.19
N ILE A 58 0.91 -10.87 6.15
CA ILE A 58 0.98 -10.05 4.93
C ILE A 58 1.80 -10.78 3.86
N SER A 59 2.97 -11.31 4.22
CA SER A 59 3.85 -12.02 3.30
C SER A 59 3.19 -13.28 2.73
N THR A 60 2.56 -14.09 3.58
CA THR A 60 1.83 -15.29 3.15
C THR A 60 0.68 -14.95 2.21
N ASN A 61 -0.10 -13.91 2.52
CA ASN A 61 -1.22 -13.48 1.69
C ASN A 61 -0.73 -12.99 0.32
N LEU A 62 0.32 -12.16 0.29
CA LEU A 62 0.92 -11.68 -0.95
C LEU A 62 1.49 -12.82 -1.81
N HIS A 63 2.15 -13.79 -1.19
CA HIS A 63 2.66 -14.96 -1.91
C HIS A 63 1.52 -15.73 -2.59
N ASN A 64 0.46 -16.03 -1.84
CA ASN A 64 -0.71 -16.76 -2.36
C ASN A 64 -1.37 -16.01 -3.53
N GLU A 65 -1.49 -14.69 -3.44
CA GLU A 65 -2.09 -13.87 -4.50
C GLU A 65 -1.25 -13.84 -5.76
N LEU A 66 0.06 -13.66 -5.62
CA LEU A 66 0.98 -13.66 -6.74
C LEU A 66 1.00 -15.01 -7.43
N GLN A 67 0.98 -16.10 -6.65
CA GLN A 67 0.86 -17.46 -7.17
C GLN A 67 -0.47 -17.67 -7.91
N HIS A 68 -1.58 -17.12 -7.39
CA HIS A 68 -2.90 -17.19 -8.03
C HIS A 68 -2.94 -16.47 -9.38
N ILE A 69 -2.21 -15.36 -9.52
CA ILE A 69 -2.10 -14.57 -10.75
C ILE A 69 -1.09 -15.22 -11.74
N GLY A 70 -0.38 -16.27 -11.31
CA GLY A 70 0.54 -17.04 -12.14
C GLY A 70 2.02 -16.63 -12.00
N PHE A 71 2.35 -15.84 -10.99
CA PHE A 71 3.74 -15.52 -10.64
C PHE A 71 4.25 -16.48 -9.58
N ASP A 72 5.25 -17.28 -9.95
CA ASP A 72 5.96 -18.15 -9.02
C ASP A 72 7.17 -17.40 -8.44
N ILE A 73 6.98 -16.79 -7.27
CA ILE A 73 8.01 -16.03 -6.55
C ILE A 73 8.30 -16.75 -5.25
N ARG A 74 9.59 -16.92 -4.94
CA ARG A 74 10.03 -17.55 -3.69
C ARG A 74 9.58 -16.75 -2.47
N ASP A 75 9.12 -17.43 -1.42
CA ASP A 75 8.70 -16.84 -0.14
C ASP A 75 9.74 -15.86 0.42
N GLU A 76 11.03 -16.22 0.37
CA GLU A 76 12.08 -15.37 0.94
C GLU A 76 12.20 -14.01 0.25
N ILE A 77 11.78 -13.92 -1.01
CA ILE A 77 11.74 -12.65 -1.76
C ILE A 77 10.59 -11.77 -1.25
N ILE A 78 9.43 -12.35 -0.97
CA ILE A 78 8.26 -11.62 -0.44
C ILE A 78 8.55 -11.14 0.99
N ASP A 79 9.13 -11.98 1.84
CA ASP A 79 9.54 -11.59 3.19
C ASP A 79 10.51 -10.39 3.15
N THR A 80 11.53 -10.45 2.30
CA THR A 80 12.48 -9.34 2.11
C THR A 80 11.79 -8.07 1.59
N ILE A 81 10.71 -8.21 0.82
CA ILE A 81 9.95 -7.05 0.35
C ILE A 81 9.23 -6.39 1.50
N VAL A 82 8.56 -7.17 2.35
CA VAL A 82 7.71 -6.67 3.44
C VAL A 82 8.55 -6.15 4.63
N GLU A 83 9.76 -6.68 4.84
CA GLU A 83 10.63 -6.43 6.00
C GLU A 83 10.74 -4.97 6.39
N ASP A 84 11.14 -4.09 5.47
CA ASP A 84 11.36 -2.67 5.79
C ASP A 84 10.14 -1.77 5.53
N LYS A 85 9.03 -2.32 5.04
CA LYS A 85 7.92 -1.49 4.52
C LYS A 85 7.07 -0.87 5.60
N HIS A 86 7.00 -1.50 6.77
CA HIS A 86 6.35 -0.90 7.94
C HIS A 86 6.99 0.44 8.36
N VAL A 87 8.32 0.62 8.14
CA VAL A 87 9.01 1.88 8.40
C VAL A 87 8.93 2.82 7.19
N LEU A 88 9.25 2.31 6.00
CA LEU A 88 9.32 3.09 4.77
C LEU A 88 7.97 3.74 4.42
N PHE A 89 6.88 3.01 4.64
CA PHE A 89 5.51 3.42 4.37
C PHE A 89 4.77 3.90 5.61
N SER A 90 5.48 4.26 6.70
CA SER A 90 4.84 4.70 7.95
C SER A 90 3.80 5.81 7.76
N SER A 91 4.03 6.76 6.85
CA SER A 91 3.07 7.83 6.53
C SER A 91 1.83 7.29 5.84
N GLU A 92 2.03 6.38 4.88
CA GLU A 92 1.00 5.79 4.03
C GLU A 92 0.16 4.77 4.81
N ILE A 93 0.78 3.99 5.69
CA ILE A 93 0.12 3.09 6.64
C ILE A 93 -0.76 3.90 7.59
N TYR A 94 -0.24 5.02 8.12
CA TYR A 94 -1.04 5.91 8.96
C TYR A 94 -2.19 6.57 8.18
N ALA A 95 -1.97 6.97 6.92
CA ALA A 95 -3.00 7.52 6.05
C ALA A 95 -4.12 6.49 5.77
N ALA A 96 -3.76 5.23 5.51
CA ALA A 96 -4.70 4.13 5.31
C ALA A 96 -5.51 3.84 6.59
N TYR A 97 -4.83 3.77 7.74
CA TYR A 97 -5.50 3.62 9.04
C TYR A 97 -6.50 4.76 9.30
N LEU A 98 -6.07 6.01 9.07
CA LEU A 98 -6.93 7.18 9.23
C LEU A 98 -8.13 7.13 8.27
N THR A 99 -7.91 6.69 7.03
CA THR A 99 -8.97 6.49 6.04
C THR A 99 -10.02 5.50 6.56
N PHE A 100 -9.60 4.33 7.05
CA PHE A 100 -10.53 3.36 7.63
C PHE A 100 -11.29 3.94 8.82
N SER A 101 -10.59 4.55 9.78
CA SER A 101 -11.20 5.13 10.99
C SER A 101 -12.23 6.22 10.64
N MET A 102 -11.90 7.14 9.74
CA MET A 102 -12.80 8.24 9.39
C MET A 102 -14.01 7.77 8.59
N LEU A 103 -13.85 6.77 7.71
CA LEU A 103 -14.97 6.18 6.98
C LEU A 103 -15.89 5.40 7.92
N GLU A 104 -15.35 4.69 8.92
CA GLU A 104 -16.14 4.02 9.97
C GLU A 104 -16.91 5.02 10.84
N ASP A 105 -16.32 6.17 11.15
CA ASP A 105 -16.95 7.27 11.88
C ASP A 105 -18.02 8.01 11.06
N GLY A 106 -18.17 7.68 9.76
CA GLY A 106 -19.16 8.25 8.87
C GLY A 106 -18.76 9.61 8.28
N CYS A 107 -17.47 9.96 8.29
CA CYS A 107 -16.95 11.12 7.57
C CYS A 107 -17.18 10.96 6.07
N SER A 108 -17.31 12.09 5.36
CA SER A 108 -17.42 12.05 3.90
C SER A 108 -16.08 11.72 3.26
N GLU A 109 -16.10 11.01 2.13
CA GLU A 109 -14.90 10.68 1.35
C GLU A 109 -14.09 11.92 0.95
N PHE A 110 -14.75 13.09 0.78
CA PHE A 110 -14.07 14.34 0.49
C PHE A 110 -13.25 14.87 1.66
N GLU A 111 -13.76 14.75 2.89
CA GLU A 111 -13.01 15.12 4.10
C GLU A 111 -11.82 14.20 4.29
N VAL A 112 -12.02 12.89 4.11
CA VAL A 112 -10.95 11.90 4.19
C VAL A 112 -9.87 12.17 3.15
N LEU A 113 -10.24 12.44 1.90
CA LEU A 113 -9.30 12.79 0.84
C LEU A 113 -8.50 14.05 1.16
N GLY A 114 -9.14 15.07 1.74
CA GLY A 114 -8.48 16.29 2.20
C GLY A 114 -7.42 15.98 3.26
N CYS A 115 -7.79 15.25 4.31
CA CYS A 115 -6.88 14.86 5.39
C CYS A 115 -5.71 14.01 4.89
N VAL A 116 -5.96 13.02 4.02
CA VAL A 116 -4.92 12.17 3.44
C VAL A 116 -3.98 12.99 2.55
N THR A 117 -4.52 13.91 1.75
CA THR A 117 -3.72 14.80 0.91
C THR A 117 -2.81 15.69 1.76
N ASP A 118 -3.36 16.34 2.79
CA ASP A 118 -2.58 17.19 3.69
C ASP A 118 -1.52 16.37 4.42
N LEU A 119 -1.83 15.15 4.87
CA LEU A 119 -0.88 14.28 5.57
C LEU A 119 0.30 13.85 4.69
N LEU A 120 0.04 13.53 3.42
CA LEU A 120 1.06 13.01 2.50
C LEU A 120 1.83 14.11 1.77
N GLU A 121 1.21 15.28 1.54
CA GLU A 121 1.82 16.41 0.83
C GLU A 121 2.40 17.49 1.74
N SER A 122 1.97 17.57 3.02
CA SER A 122 2.61 18.45 3.98
C SER A 122 4.08 18.06 4.12
N GLN A 123 4.96 18.93 3.60
CA GLN A 123 6.41 18.81 3.75
C GLN A 123 6.73 18.53 5.21
N ARG A 124 7.22 17.32 5.49
CA ARG A 124 7.88 17.02 6.77
C ARG A 124 9.06 17.98 6.90
N VAL A 125 8.88 19.05 7.68
CA VAL A 125 9.97 19.83 8.23
C VAL A 125 10.75 18.86 9.12
N TYR A 126 11.87 18.39 8.58
CA TYR A 126 12.87 17.57 9.29
C TYR A 126 13.48 18.35 10.46
#